data_AF-A0A4P6LUD3-F1
#
_entry.id   AF-A0A4P6LUD3-F1
#
_cell.length_a   1.000
_cell.length_b   1.000
_cell.length_c   1.000
_cell.angle_alpha   90.00
_cell.angle_beta   90.00
_cell.angle_gamma   90.00
#
_symmetry.space_group_name_H-M   'P 1'
#
loop_
_entity.id
_entity.type
_entity.pdbx_description
1 polymer ?
#
loop_
_entity_poly.entity_id
_entity_poly.type
_entity_poly.pdbx_seq_one_letter_code
_entity_poly.pdbx_strand_id
1 'polypeptide(L)'
;MIETENIFVYFMNMDIHVPEQVVKNKDGTYSIFLNSRLTYESNMQSYRHAIEHIINGDFEGSDTNKIESKGHNLDPSKELRMYN
;
A
#
# COMPACT_ATOMS: atom_id res chain seq x y z
N MET A 1 24.37 -4.32 -3.02
CA MET A 1 23.85 -3.04 -3.58
C MET A 1 22.79 -3.42 -4.60
N ILE A 2 21.57 -2.88 -4.48
CA ILE A 2 20.55 -3.06 -5.51
C ILE A 2 20.87 -2.05 -6.62
N GLU A 3 21.22 -2.54 -7.80
CA GLU A 3 21.40 -1.68 -8.98
C GLU A 3 20.01 -1.19 -9.41
N THR A 4 19.82 0.13 -9.41
CA THR A 4 18.56 0.79 -9.81
C THR A 4 18.16 0.51 -11.27
N GLU A 5 19.05 -0.09 -12.05
CA GLU A 5 18.83 -0.49 -13.45
C GLU A 5 17.83 -1.65 -13.61
N ASN A 6 17.39 -2.26 -12.50
CA ASN A 6 16.47 -3.40 -12.51
C ASN A 6 15.07 -3.06 -11.97
N ILE A 7 14.67 -1.78 -11.97
CA ILE A 7 13.34 -1.33 -11.52
C ILE A 7 12.62 -0.64 -12.67
N PHE A 8 11.43 -1.15 -13.00
CA PHE A 8 10.54 -0.58 -14.01
C PHE A 8 9.31 0.03 -13.35
N VAL A 9 8.94 1.24 -13.75
CA VAL A 9 7.79 1.97 -13.19
C VAL A 9 6.75 2.20 -14.28
N TYR A 10 5.52 1.81 -14.02
CA TYR A 10 4.40 1.94 -14.94
C TYR A 10 3.25 2.70 -14.28
N PHE A 11 2.72 3.71 -14.98
CA PHE A 11 1.48 4.36 -14.61
C PHE A 11 0.32 3.69 -15.33
N MET A 12 -0.69 3.25 -14.59
CA MET A 12 -1.87 2.62 -15.17
C MET A 12 -3.14 2.97 -14.41
N ASN A 13 -4.28 2.89 -15.11
CA ASN A 13 -5.58 3.09 -14.51
C ASN A 13 -5.93 1.86 -13.68
N MET A 14 -5.94 2.02 -12.35
CA MET A 14 -6.30 0.98 -11.40
C MET A 14 -7.60 1.36 -10.66
N ASP A 15 -8.12 0.43 -9.85
CA ASP A 15 -9.14 0.79 -8.86
C ASP A 15 -8.58 1.87 -7.92
N ILE A 16 -9.40 2.84 -7.53
CA ILE A 16 -8.98 3.95 -6.65
C ILE A 16 -8.47 3.46 -5.28
N HIS A 17 -8.88 2.26 -4.86
CA HIS A 17 -8.45 1.65 -3.59
C HIS A 17 -7.10 0.93 -3.70
N VAL A 18 -6.53 0.82 -4.90
CA VAL A 18 -5.21 0.23 -5.13
C VAL A 18 -4.24 1.34 -5.55
N PRO A 19 -3.44 1.85 -4.61
CA PRO A 19 -2.53 2.96 -4.88
C PRO A 19 -1.24 2.50 -5.60
N GLU A 20 -0.74 1.31 -5.28
CA GLU A 20 0.42 0.70 -5.91
C GLU A 20 0.38 -0.82 -5.92
N GLN A 21 1.22 -1.41 -6.78
CA GLN A 21 1.51 -2.83 -6.77
C GLN A 21 2.98 -3.05 -7.14
N VAL A 22 3.66 -3.93 -6.40
CA VAL A 22 5.06 -4.29 -6.67
C VAL A 22 5.13 -5.77 -7.03
N VAL A 23 5.84 -6.09 -8.10
CA VAL A 23 6.06 -7.45 -8.58
C VAL A 23 7.55 -7.69 -8.73
N LYS A 24 8.04 -8.78 -8.12
CA LYS A 24 9.39 -9.29 -8.39
C LYS A 24 9.34 -10.24 -9.58
N ASN A 25 10.06 -9.91 -10.63
CA ASN A 25 10.13 -10.71 -11.85
C ASN A 25 11.10 -11.89 -11.68
N LYS A 26 10.92 -12.92 -12.52
CA LYS A 26 11.74 -14.15 -12.48
C LYS A 26 13.21 -13.91 -12.83
N ASP A 27 13.49 -12.84 -13.58
CA ASP A 27 14.83 -12.41 -13.98
C ASP A 27 15.56 -11.62 -12.88
N GLY A 28 14.90 -11.37 -11.73
CA GLY A 28 15.46 -10.60 -10.63
C GLY A 28 15.19 -9.10 -10.71
N THR A 29 14.46 -8.64 -11.72
CA THR A 29 13.99 -7.25 -11.82
C THR A 29 12.71 -7.01 -11.01
N TYR A 30 12.35 -5.74 -10.84
CA TYR A 30 11.14 -5.31 -10.14
C TYR A 30 10.26 -4.46 -11.05
N SER A 31 8.96 -4.66 -10.96
CA SER A 31 7.97 -3.83 -11.63
C SER A 31 7.07 -3.17 -10.60
N ILE A 32 7.03 -1.84 -10.62
CA ILE A 32 6.17 -1.00 -9.78
C ILE A 32 5.05 -0.45 -10.66
N PHE A 33 3.81 -0.69 -10.26
CA PHE A 33 2.63 -0.13 -10.88
C PHE A 33 2.06 0.94 -9.96
N LEU A 34 1.88 2.14 -10.49
CA LEU A 34 1.30 3.29 -9.78
C LEU A 34 -0.03 3.67 -10.40
N ASN A 35 -1.00 4.03 -9.56
CA ASN A 35 -2.32 4.40 -10.03
C ASN A 35 -2.32 5.81 -10.64
N SER A 36 -2.48 5.88 -11.96
CA SER A 36 -2.50 7.15 -12.71
C SER A 36 -3.68 8.06 -12.36
N ARG A 37 -4.67 7.56 -11.61
CA ARG A 37 -5.84 8.32 -11.17
C ARG A 37 -5.60 9.08 -9.86
N LEU A 38 -4.51 8.80 -9.15
CA LEU A 38 -4.12 9.51 -7.93
C LEU A 38 -3.38 10.82 -8.25
N THR A 39 -3.35 11.72 -7.27
CA THR A 39 -2.59 12.96 -7.37
C THR A 39 -1.10 12.67 -7.42
N TYR A 40 -0.32 13.64 -7.90
CA TYR A 40 1.14 13.54 -7.93
C TYR A 40 1.74 13.24 -6.55
N GLU A 41 1.25 13.92 -5.50
CA GLU A 41 1.73 13.73 -4.12
C GLU A 41 1.43 12.32 -3.61
N SER A 42 0.22 11.80 -3.85
CA SER A 42 -0.14 10.43 -3.47
C SER A 42 0.71 9.41 -4.23
N ASN A 43 0.89 9.58 -5.54
CA ASN A 43 1.76 8.70 -6.33
C ASN A 43 3.23 8.74 -5.87
N MET A 44 3.72 9.90 -5.43
CA MET A 44 5.08 10.02 -4.88
C MET A 44 5.22 9.26 -3.55
N GLN A 45 4.19 9.30 -2.69
CA GLN A 45 4.16 8.51 -1.46
C GLN A 45 4.15 7.01 -1.78
N SER A 46 3.24 6.57 -2.66
CA SER A 46 3.14 5.18 -3.11
C SER A 46 4.44 4.66 -3.73
N TYR A 47 5.12 5.48 -4.54
CA TYR A 47 6.42 5.13 -5.10
C TYR A 47 7.47 4.93 -4.01
N ARG A 48 7.53 5.82 -3.02
CA ARG A 48 8.45 5.68 -1.88
C ARG A 48 8.17 4.39 -1.10
N HIS A 49 6.90 4.08 -0.84
CA HIS A 49 6.49 2.83 -0.22
C HIS A 49 6.96 1.62 -1.03
N ALA A 50 6.77 1.62 -2.34
CA ALA A 50 7.23 0.55 -3.23
C ALA A 50 8.76 0.32 -3.16
N ILE A 51 9.55 1.39 -3.10
CA ILE A 51 11.01 1.30 -2.97
C ILE A 51 11.41 0.74 -1.60
N GLU A 52 10.73 1.15 -0.52
CA GLU A 52 10.97 0.59 0.83
C GLU A 52 10.71 -0.92 0.85
N HIS A 53 9.63 -1.40 0.21
CA HIS A 53 9.38 -2.84 0.06
C HIS A 53 10.51 -3.56 -0.70
N ILE A 54 11.05 -2.95 -1.77
CA ILE A 54 12.13 -3.56 -2.55
C ILE A 54 13.43 -3.66 -1.75
N ILE A 55 13.75 -2.64 -0.96
CA ILE A 55 14.97 -2.61 -0.14
C ILE A 55 14.87 -3.61 1.02
N ASN A 56 13.72 -3.67 1.69
CA ASN A 56 13.52 -4.50 2.87
C ASN A 56 13.24 -5.97 2.52
N GLY A 57 12.84 -6.25 1.27
CA GLY A 57 12.54 -7.61 0.82
C GLY A 57 11.18 -8.14 1.30
N ASP A 58 10.32 -7.28 1.85
CA ASP A 58 9.00 -7.61 2.38
C ASP A 58 7.95 -7.69 1.26
N PHE A 59 8.11 -8.68 0.35
CA PHE A 59 7.20 -8.91 -0.77
C PHE A 59 5.95 -9.74 -0.41
N GLU A 60 5.74 -10.01 0.88
CA GLU A 60 4.56 -10.71 1.38
C GLU A 60 3.98 -9.96 2.60
N GLY A 61 2.84 -9.27 2.42
CA GLY A 61 1.83 -9.24 3.49
C GLY A 61 1.51 -7.95 4.27
N SER A 62 2.01 -6.76 3.97
CA SER A 62 1.57 -5.54 4.68
C SER A 62 1.63 -4.34 3.74
N ASP A 63 0.52 -3.68 3.37
CA ASP A 63 -0.18 -2.75 4.26
C ASP A 63 -1.66 -2.52 3.85
N THR A 64 -2.42 -3.58 3.57
CA THR A 64 -3.90 -3.47 3.44
C THR A 64 -4.62 -3.47 4.79
N ASN A 65 -3.93 -3.64 5.92
CA ASN A 65 -4.57 -3.88 7.22
C ASN A 65 -4.18 -2.91 8.37
N LYS A 66 -3.47 -1.81 8.09
CA LYS A 66 -3.11 -0.83 9.14
C LYS A 66 -4.04 0.39 9.23
N ILE A 67 -5.09 0.48 8.41
CA ILE A 67 -6.03 1.61 8.45
C ILE A 67 -7.40 1.22 9.05
N GLU A 68 -7.75 -0.07 9.14
CA GLU A 68 -9.03 -0.50 9.77
C GLU A 68 -8.97 -0.65 11.31
N SER A 69 -7.92 -0.17 11.98
CA SER A 69 -7.86 -0.15 13.45
C SER A 69 -8.22 1.19 14.10
N LYS A 70 -8.76 2.15 13.35
CA LYS A 70 -9.27 3.43 13.90
C LYS A 70 -10.79 3.61 13.86
N GLY A 71 -11.56 2.59 13.47
CA GLY A 71 -13.00 2.74 13.21
C GLY A 71 -13.97 1.89 14.04
N HIS A 72 -13.52 0.88 14.80
CA HIS A 72 -14.44 -0.02 15.52
C HIS A 72 -14.11 -0.11 17.02
N ASN A 73 -14.26 1.02 17.72
CA ASN A 73 -14.70 1.01 19.12
C ASN A 73 -16.24 1.04 19.15
N LEU A 74 -16.88 0.04 18.55
CA LEU A 74 -18.26 -0.28 18.93
C LEU A 74 -18.16 -1.20 20.13
N ASP A 75 -17.97 -0.57 21.29
CA ASP A 75 -18.22 -1.20 22.58
C ASP A 75 -19.76 -1.36 22.72
N PRO A 76 -20.32 -2.59 22.68
CA PRO A 76 -21.76 -2.80 22.81
C PRO A 76 -22.26 -2.58 24.24
N SER A 77 -21.38 -2.26 25.20
CA SER A 77 -21.71 -2.16 26.62
C SER A 77 -22.18 -0.77 27.07
N LYS A 78 -22.21 0.22 26.16
CA LYS A 78 -22.73 1.57 26.48
C LYS A 78 -24.24 1.76 26.35
N GLU A 79 -24.99 0.80 25.82
CA GLU A 79 -26.46 0.91 25.70
C GLU A 79 -27.23 0.59 27.00
N LEU A 80 -26.58 0.09 28.07
CA LEU A 80 -27.29 -0.40 29.25
C LEU A 80 -27.13 0.44 30.54
N ARG A 81 -27.00 1.76 30.42
CA ARG A 81 -26.95 2.65 31.61
C ARG A 81 -27.83 3.88 31.55
N MET A 82 -28.91 3.83 30.78
CA MET A 82 -29.93 4.88 30.74
C MET A 82 -31.27 4.39 31.30
N TYR A 83 -31.24 3.65 32.41
CA TYR A 83 -32.39 3.43 33.30
C TYR A 83 -31.87 3.19 34.72
N ASN A 84 -31.73 4.27 35.48
CA ASN A 84 -31.93 4.38 36.92
C ASN A 84 -31.78 5.84 37.35
#